data_AF-A0A0A9S1B2-F1
#
_entry.id   AF-A0A0A9S1B2-F1
#
_cell.length_a   1.000
_cell.length_b   1.000
_cell.length_c   1.000
_cell.angle_alpha   90.00
_cell.angle_beta   90.00
_cell.angle_gamma   90.00
#
_symmetry.space_group_name_H-M   'P 1'
#
loop_
_entity.id
_entity.type
_entity.pdbx_description
1 polymer ?
#
loop_
_entity_poly.entity_id
_entity_poly.type
_entity_poly.pdbx_seq_one_letter_code
_entity_poly.pdbx_strand_id
1 'polypeptide(L)'
;MIAARSRLKEHSRFLFIPGPDDAGPSKALPRCALPTYLIEELQKHIPNAIFVSNPCRVKFYTQEIVFFRQDLLYRMRRSCLIPPTTEETSDPFEHLVATITHQSHLCPLPLTVQPIIWNYDHCLRLYPTPHTIVLGDKSEQKAFKYTGITCFNPGSFANDSTFAAYRPCTKEVELSALEG
;
A
#
# COMPACT_ATOMS: atom_id res chain seq x y z
N MET A 1 -16.48 -9.58 -16.26
CA MET A 1 -16.15 -10.34 -15.03
C MET A 1 -14.81 -11.05 -15.20
N ILE A 2 -13.97 -11.12 -14.16
CA ILE A 2 -12.64 -11.76 -14.20
C ILE A 2 -12.75 -13.23 -14.65
N ALA A 3 -13.79 -13.94 -14.21
CA ALA A 3 -14.06 -15.32 -14.61
C ALA A 3 -14.27 -15.52 -16.12
N ALA A 4 -14.65 -14.47 -16.87
CA ALA A 4 -14.83 -14.54 -18.32
C ALA A 4 -13.50 -14.48 -19.10
N ARG A 5 -12.39 -14.10 -18.45
CA ARG A 5 -11.07 -13.98 -19.08
C ARG A 5 -10.18 -15.14 -18.61
N SER A 6 -10.24 -16.28 -19.31
CA SER A 6 -9.51 -17.52 -18.96
C SER A 6 -8.01 -17.31 -18.71
N ARG A 7 -7.34 -16.55 -19.58
CA ARG A 7 -5.91 -16.24 -19.45
C ARG A 7 -5.53 -15.62 -18.10
N LEU A 8 -6.35 -14.70 -17.59
CA LEU A 8 -6.11 -14.06 -16.28
C LEU A 8 -6.41 -15.03 -15.14
N LYS A 9 -7.46 -15.84 -15.28
CA LYS A 9 -7.82 -16.84 -14.27
C LYS A 9 -6.71 -17.87 -14.05
N GLU A 10 -6.05 -18.30 -15.13
CA GLU A 10 -5.04 -19.36 -15.10
C GLU A 10 -3.64 -18.86 -14.73
N HIS A 11 -3.24 -17.68 -15.23
CA HIS A 11 -1.86 -17.20 -15.09
C HIS A 11 -1.67 -16.04 -14.10
N SER A 12 -2.74 -15.49 -13.53
CA SER A 12 -2.64 -14.38 -12.58
C SER A 12 -3.06 -14.79 -11.17
N ARG A 13 -2.40 -14.18 -10.19
CA ARG A 13 -2.75 -14.28 -8.76
C ARG A 13 -3.32 -12.94 -8.32
N PHE A 14 -4.39 -12.98 -7.56
CA PHE A 14 -5.08 -11.78 -7.09
C PHE A 14 -4.84 -11.62 -5.61
N LEU A 15 -4.16 -10.55 -5.21
CA LEU A 15 -3.89 -10.25 -3.81
C LEU A 15 -4.85 -9.15 -3.34
N PHE A 16 -5.65 -9.46 -2.31
CA PHE A 16 -6.61 -8.54 -1.73
C PHE A 16 -6.12 -8.09 -0.36
N ILE A 17 -5.91 -6.77 -0.23
CA ILE A 17 -5.42 -6.10 0.97
C ILE A 17 -6.54 -5.20 1.50
N PRO A 18 -6.98 -5.38 2.76
CA PRO A 18 -8.11 -4.63 3.30
C PRO A 18 -7.74 -3.17 3.55
N GLY A 19 -8.63 -2.26 3.15
CA GLY A 19 -8.53 -0.84 3.41
C GLY A 19 -9.02 -0.42 4.80
N PRO A 20 -8.89 0.88 5.13
CA PRO A 20 -9.36 1.42 6.41
C PRO A 20 -10.88 1.38 6.58
N ASP A 21 -11.62 1.46 5.48
CA ASP A 21 -13.08 1.54 5.44
C ASP A 21 -13.76 0.16 5.26
N ASP A 22 -12.96 -0.91 5.14
CA ASP A 22 -13.46 -2.28 4.98
C ASP A 22 -13.96 -2.89 6.29
N ALA A 23 -14.78 -3.94 6.16
CA ALA A 23 -15.28 -4.72 7.29
C ALA A 23 -14.13 -5.35 8.07
N GLY A 24 -14.14 -5.16 9.39
CA GLY A 24 -13.13 -5.73 10.28
C GLY A 24 -13.41 -5.39 11.75
N PRO A 25 -12.77 -6.10 12.68
CA PRO A 25 -13.03 -5.96 14.11
C PRO A 25 -12.53 -4.62 14.69
N SER A 26 -11.54 -4.00 14.05
CA SER A 26 -10.92 -2.76 14.54
C SER A 26 -10.31 -1.95 13.39
N LYS A 27 -10.18 -0.64 13.61
CA LYS A 27 -9.40 0.28 12.76
C LYS A 27 -7.91 0.33 13.14
N ALA A 28 -7.50 -0.43 14.14
CA ALA A 28 -6.11 -0.55 14.56
C ALA A 28 -5.26 -1.31 13.53
N LEU A 29 -3.98 -0.98 13.46
CA LEU A 29 -2.99 -1.70 12.64
C LEU A 29 -2.21 -2.70 13.50
N PRO A 30 -1.74 -3.82 12.93
CA PRO A 30 -2.10 -4.36 11.63
C PRO A 30 -3.55 -4.85 11.57
N ARG A 31 -4.19 -4.72 10.41
CA ARG A 31 -5.55 -5.23 10.18
C ARG A 31 -5.49 -6.68 9.68
N CYS A 32 -6.41 -7.51 10.20
CA CYS A 32 -6.59 -8.86 9.72
C CYS A 32 -7.14 -8.87 8.28
N ALA A 33 -7.01 -10.01 7.60
CA ALA A 33 -7.67 -10.25 6.32
C ALA A 33 -9.20 -10.16 6.45
N LEU A 34 -9.87 -10.02 5.32
CA LEU A 34 -11.33 -10.02 5.26
C LEU A 34 -11.91 -11.35 5.79
N PRO A 35 -13.02 -11.33 6.53
CA PRO A 35 -13.67 -12.53 7.03
C PRO A 35 -14.04 -13.54 5.92
N THR A 36 -13.94 -14.84 6.23
CA THR A 36 -14.16 -15.93 5.26
C THR A 36 -15.52 -15.85 4.58
N TYR A 37 -16.58 -15.54 5.33
CA TYR A 37 -17.94 -15.44 4.80
C TYR A 37 -18.13 -14.38 3.72
N LEU A 38 -17.29 -13.33 3.67
CA LEU A 38 -17.31 -12.33 2.59
C LEU A 38 -16.57 -12.78 1.34
N ILE A 39 -15.59 -13.67 1.49
CA ILE A 39 -14.65 -14.03 0.43
C ILE A 39 -14.97 -15.39 -0.21
N GLU A 40 -15.75 -16.25 0.46
CA GLU A 40 -16.09 -17.60 0.01
C GLU A 40 -16.71 -17.62 -1.39
N GLU A 41 -17.63 -16.70 -1.69
CA GLU A 41 -18.25 -16.60 -3.00
C GLU A 41 -17.24 -16.17 -4.07
N LEU A 42 -16.42 -15.17 -3.78
CA LEU A 42 -15.40 -14.69 -4.70
C LEU A 42 -14.33 -15.76 -4.99
N GLN A 43 -13.95 -16.52 -3.96
CA GLN A 43 -12.93 -17.57 -4.07
C GLN A 43 -13.41 -18.77 -4.90
N LYS A 44 -14.73 -19.06 -4.93
CA LYS A 44 -15.32 -20.05 -5.86
C LYS A 44 -15.11 -19.65 -7.32
N HIS A 45 -15.21 -18.36 -7.63
CA HIS A 45 -15.01 -17.85 -9.00
C HIS A 45 -13.53 -17.67 -9.35
N ILE A 46 -12.71 -17.26 -8.37
CA ILE A 46 -11.29 -16.96 -8.54
C ILE A 46 -10.49 -17.77 -7.51
N PRO A 47 -10.13 -19.03 -7.82
CA PRO A 47 -9.39 -19.89 -6.88
C PRO A 47 -7.99 -19.36 -6.58
N ASN A 48 -7.45 -18.50 -7.44
CA ASN A 48 -6.14 -17.85 -7.31
C ASN A 48 -6.16 -16.54 -6.48
N ALA A 49 -7.29 -16.22 -5.84
CA ALA A 49 -7.42 -15.08 -4.94
C ALA A 49 -6.81 -15.38 -3.56
N ILE A 50 -6.00 -14.45 -3.07
CA ILE A 50 -5.32 -14.50 -1.78
C ILE A 50 -5.72 -13.27 -0.99
N PHE A 51 -6.29 -13.46 0.18
CA PHE A 51 -6.69 -12.38 1.09
C PHE A 51 -5.69 -12.31 2.23
N VAL A 52 -5.14 -11.12 2.47
CA VAL A 52 -4.03 -10.92 3.43
C VAL A 52 -4.32 -9.78 4.40
N SER A 53 -3.43 -9.58 5.38
CA SER A 53 -3.46 -8.46 6.30
C SER A 53 -3.11 -7.13 5.64
N ASN A 54 -3.32 -6.02 6.36
CA ASN A 54 -2.79 -4.72 6.00
C ASN A 54 -1.99 -4.12 7.18
N PRO A 55 -0.68 -3.85 7.02
CA PRO A 55 0.14 -4.06 5.83
C PRO A 55 0.36 -5.54 5.49
N CYS A 56 0.89 -5.81 4.30
CA CYS A 56 1.42 -7.11 3.93
C CYS A 56 2.78 -6.98 3.23
N ARG A 57 3.52 -8.08 3.19
CA ARG A 57 4.82 -8.16 2.51
C ARG A 57 4.80 -9.31 1.52
N VAL A 58 5.29 -9.05 0.32
CA VAL A 58 5.45 -10.05 -0.72
C VAL A 58 6.93 -10.15 -1.03
N LYS A 59 7.48 -11.36 -0.86
CA LYS A 59 8.82 -11.67 -1.30
C LYS A 59 8.75 -12.25 -2.70
N PHE A 60 9.35 -11.55 -3.66
CA PHE A 60 9.47 -11.99 -5.04
C PHE A 60 10.95 -12.20 -5.37
N TYR A 61 11.39 -13.46 -5.37
CA TYR A 61 12.80 -13.84 -5.43
C TYR A 61 13.66 -13.12 -4.36
N THR A 62 14.56 -12.25 -4.79
CA THR A 62 15.46 -11.46 -3.93
C THR A 62 14.85 -10.15 -3.45
N GLN A 63 13.65 -9.80 -3.94
CA GLN A 63 13.03 -8.52 -3.66
C GLN A 63 11.92 -8.63 -2.64
N GLU A 64 11.84 -7.63 -1.78
CA GLU A 64 10.79 -7.47 -0.79
C GLU A 64 9.94 -6.26 -1.17
N ILE A 65 8.65 -6.53 -1.35
CA ILE A 65 7.64 -5.54 -1.72
C ILE A 65 6.68 -5.42 -0.55
N VAL A 66 6.63 -4.23 0.06
CA VAL A 66 5.74 -3.93 1.18
C VAL A 66 4.52 -3.21 0.63
N PHE A 67 3.34 -3.70 0.96
CA PHE A 67 2.09 -3.04 0.62
C PHE A 67 1.43 -2.50 1.88
N PHE A 68 0.97 -1.26 1.82
CA PHE A 68 0.29 -0.62 2.93
C PHE A 68 -0.84 0.27 2.41
N ARG A 69 -2.09 -0.11 2.69
CA ARG A 69 -3.28 0.67 2.30
C ARG A 69 -3.70 1.55 3.45
N GLN A 70 -3.33 2.82 3.42
CA GLN A 70 -3.81 3.80 4.39
C GLN A 70 -3.70 5.21 3.82
N ASP A 71 -4.63 6.09 4.21
CA ASP A 71 -4.59 7.51 3.82
C ASP A 71 -3.54 8.26 4.66
N LEU A 72 -2.27 7.87 4.48
CA LEU A 72 -1.14 8.24 5.34
C LEU A 72 -0.68 9.67 5.08
N LEU A 73 -0.65 10.12 3.83
CA LEU A 73 -0.25 11.48 3.46
C LEU A 73 -1.13 12.50 4.17
N TYR A 74 -2.46 12.30 4.11
CA TYR A 74 -3.44 13.15 4.78
C TYR A 74 -3.23 13.17 6.31
N ARG A 75 -3.05 12.00 6.93
CA ARG A 75 -2.87 11.88 8.38
C ARG A 75 -1.58 12.51 8.88
N MET A 76 -0.48 12.31 8.16
CA MET A 76 0.81 12.92 8.50
C MET A 76 0.74 14.43 8.35
N ARG A 77 0.20 14.94 7.24
CA ARG A 77 0.00 16.38 7.03
C ARG A 77 -0.83 17.05 8.12
N ARG A 78 -1.90 16.40 8.58
CA ARG A 78 -2.74 16.93 9.67
C ARG A 78 -2.03 16.90 11.03
N SER A 79 -1.06 16.02 11.20
CA SER A 79 -0.30 15.86 12.45
C SER A 79 1.03 16.61 12.44
N CYS A 80 1.39 17.27 11.34
CA CYS A 80 2.61 18.08 11.23
C CYS A 80 2.49 19.33 12.12
N LEU A 81 3.49 19.54 12.98
CA LEU A 81 3.62 20.78 13.76
C LEU A 81 4.07 21.95 12.88
N ILE A 82 5.06 21.69 12.02
CA ILE A 82 5.61 22.64 11.06
C ILE A 82 5.33 22.07 9.67
N PRO A 83 4.62 22.81 8.79
CA PRO A 83 4.46 22.37 7.42
C PRO A 83 5.83 22.36 6.71
N PRO A 84 6.12 21.34 5.88
CA PRO A 84 7.34 21.32 5.09
C PRO A 84 7.42 22.55 4.21
N THR A 85 8.60 23.18 4.22
CA THR A 85 8.93 24.34 3.40
C THR A 85 9.17 23.92 1.96
N THR A 86 8.76 24.76 1.02
CA THR A 86 8.99 24.53 -0.42
C THR A 86 10.46 24.52 -0.82
N GLU A 87 11.36 24.99 0.05
CA GLU A 87 12.82 24.99 -0.17
C GLU A 87 13.45 23.60 -0.07
N GLU A 88 12.93 22.73 0.80
CA GLU A 88 13.51 21.40 1.06
C GLU A 88 12.86 20.30 0.23
N THR A 89 11.51 20.32 0.16
CA THR A 89 10.72 19.36 -0.62
C THR A 89 9.51 20.07 -1.20
N SER A 90 9.47 20.16 -2.54
CA SER A 90 8.33 20.76 -3.25
C SER A 90 7.09 19.86 -3.17
N ASP A 91 7.29 18.54 -3.22
CA ASP A 91 6.18 17.60 -3.24
C ASP A 91 5.90 16.93 -1.87
N PRO A 92 4.65 16.97 -1.37
CA PRO A 92 4.26 16.28 -0.15
C PRO A 92 4.51 14.77 -0.15
N PHE A 93 4.37 14.09 -1.30
CA PHE A 93 4.59 12.64 -1.35
C PHE A 93 6.08 12.29 -1.22
N GLU A 94 6.97 13.05 -1.84
CA GLU A 94 8.43 12.89 -1.66
C GLU A 94 8.84 13.07 -0.18
N HIS A 95 8.30 14.09 0.49
CA HIS A 95 8.53 14.31 1.92
C HIS A 95 8.01 13.15 2.78
N LEU A 96 6.83 12.60 2.44
CA LEU A 96 6.26 11.42 3.10
C LEU A 96 7.19 10.22 2.98
N VAL A 97 7.66 9.92 1.76
CA VAL A 97 8.56 8.78 1.50
C VAL A 97 9.87 8.93 2.26
N ALA A 98 10.46 10.14 2.26
CA ALA A 98 11.67 10.42 3.04
C ALA A 98 11.44 10.20 4.54
N THR A 99 10.31 10.67 5.08
CA THR A 99 9.96 10.52 6.50
C THR A 99 9.81 9.05 6.89
N ILE A 100 9.04 8.27 6.13
CA ILE A 100 8.82 6.84 6.38
C ILE A 100 10.14 6.06 6.32
N THR A 101 10.98 6.39 5.34
CA THR A 101 12.29 5.74 5.14
C THR A 101 13.21 6.02 6.31
N HIS A 102 13.34 7.29 6.73
CA HIS A 102 14.20 7.67 7.85
C HIS A 102 13.69 7.16 9.20
N GLN A 103 12.38 7.18 9.42
CA GLN A 103 11.78 6.63 10.64
C GLN A 103 11.78 5.09 10.66
N SER A 104 12.10 4.43 9.54
CA SER A 104 12.07 2.98 9.40
C SER A 104 10.75 2.35 9.89
N HIS A 105 9.63 3.05 9.69
CA HIS A 105 8.31 2.64 10.17
C HIS A 105 7.22 3.13 9.21
N LEU A 106 6.28 2.24 8.86
CA LEU A 106 5.19 2.56 7.92
C LEU A 106 4.22 3.63 8.43
N CYS A 107 4.06 3.74 9.74
CA CYS A 107 3.14 4.71 10.34
C CYS A 107 3.80 5.40 11.56
N PRO A 108 4.65 6.42 11.34
CA PRO A 108 5.29 7.17 12.41
C PRO A 108 4.33 8.23 12.95
N LEU A 109 3.18 7.80 13.48
CA LEU A 109 2.13 8.65 14.03
C LEU A 109 1.80 8.26 15.47
N PRO A 110 1.33 9.21 16.30
CA PRO A 110 0.85 8.89 17.64
C PRO A 110 -0.33 7.91 17.62
N LEU A 111 -0.45 7.09 18.66
CA LEU A 111 -1.53 6.10 18.81
C LEU A 111 -2.93 6.73 18.85
N THR A 112 -3.02 8.00 19.23
CA THR A 112 -4.27 8.79 19.20
C THR A 112 -4.76 9.08 17.78
N VAL A 113 -3.84 9.16 16.81
CA VAL A 113 -4.14 9.40 15.39
C VAL A 113 -4.31 8.09 14.64
N GLN A 114 -3.40 7.14 14.87
CA GLN A 114 -3.47 5.80 14.31
C GLN A 114 -3.24 4.76 15.41
N PRO A 115 -4.28 4.05 15.87
CA PRO A 115 -4.09 2.99 16.84
C PRO A 115 -3.30 1.85 16.22
N ILE A 116 -2.34 1.33 16.98
CA ILE A 116 -1.51 0.18 16.64
C ILE A 116 -1.64 -0.83 17.77
N ILE A 117 -1.86 -2.09 17.43
CA ILE A 117 -1.87 -3.20 18.37
C ILE A 117 -0.44 -3.41 18.84
N TRP A 118 -0.16 -3.11 20.11
CA TRP A 118 1.21 -3.06 20.65
C TRP A 118 2.01 -4.34 20.39
N ASN A 119 1.39 -5.51 20.51
CA ASN A 119 2.03 -6.81 20.26
C ASN A 119 2.51 -6.98 18.82
N TYR A 120 1.92 -6.25 17.85
CA TYR A 120 2.18 -6.37 16.42
C TYR A 120 2.81 -5.11 15.80
N ASP A 121 3.33 -4.19 16.62
CA ASP A 121 4.06 -3.01 16.16
C ASP A 121 5.23 -3.38 15.21
N HIS A 122 5.92 -4.47 15.51
CA HIS A 122 7.04 -4.97 14.72
C HIS A 122 6.69 -5.26 13.25
N CYS A 123 5.42 -5.53 12.93
CA CYS A 123 4.97 -5.78 11.56
C CYS A 123 5.05 -4.53 10.67
N LEU A 124 4.98 -3.33 11.27
CA LEU A 124 4.99 -2.03 10.57
C LEU A 124 6.41 -1.48 10.34
N ARG A 125 7.45 -2.12 10.88
CA ARG A 125 8.85 -1.65 10.79
C ARG A 125 9.47 -1.89 9.43
N LEU A 126 10.08 -0.91 8.82
CA LEU A 126 10.77 -1.02 7.52
C LEU A 126 12.25 -1.41 7.65
N TYR A 127 12.59 -2.16 8.71
CA TYR A 127 13.92 -2.68 8.93
C TYR A 127 13.92 -4.22 8.86
N PRO A 128 14.73 -4.85 7.99
CA PRO A 128 15.64 -4.25 7.02
C PRO A 128 14.89 -3.48 5.91
N THR A 129 15.60 -2.56 5.24
CA THR A 129 15.01 -1.69 4.21
C THR A 129 14.45 -2.53 3.05
N PRO A 130 13.15 -2.40 2.71
CA PRO A 130 12.57 -3.12 1.60
C PRO A 130 13.07 -2.56 0.26
N HIS A 131 12.85 -3.32 -0.80
CA HIS A 131 13.21 -2.89 -2.15
C HIS A 131 12.16 -1.94 -2.73
N THR A 132 10.89 -2.23 -2.44
CA THR A 132 9.75 -1.50 -2.98
C THR A 132 8.68 -1.32 -1.91
N ILE A 133 8.13 -0.11 -1.83
CA ILE A 133 7.02 0.23 -0.94
C ILE A 133 5.85 0.72 -1.80
N VAL A 134 4.70 0.07 -1.65
CA VAL A 134 3.45 0.43 -2.32
C VAL A 134 2.52 1.03 -1.28
N LEU A 135 2.37 2.36 -1.34
CA LEU A 135 1.48 3.11 -0.46
C LEU A 135 0.14 3.27 -1.17
N GLY A 136 -0.89 2.57 -0.74
CA GLY A 136 -2.25 2.79 -1.22
C GLY A 136 -2.88 3.96 -0.47
N ASP A 137 -2.77 5.17 -1.03
CA ASP A 137 -3.41 6.39 -0.52
C ASP A 137 -4.48 6.87 -1.51
N LYS A 138 -5.41 7.71 -1.05
CA LYS A 138 -6.37 8.44 -1.89
C LYS A 138 -5.74 9.64 -2.61
N SER A 139 -4.47 9.96 -2.32
CA SER A 139 -3.74 11.02 -3.02
C SER A 139 -3.46 10.67 -4.48
N GLU A 140 -3.00 11.66 -5.24
CA GLU A 140 -2.63 11.49 -6.65
C GLU A 140 -1.59 10.37 -6.85
N GLN A 141 -1.65 9.78 -8.05
CA GLN A 141 -0.74 8.74 -8.46
C GLN A 141 0.68 9.31 -8.60
N LYS A 142 1.64 8.73 -7.90
CA LYS A 142 3.04 9.18 -7.97
C LYS A 142 4.02 8.03 -7.71
N ALA A 143 5.17 8.10 -8.37
CA ALA A 143 6.31 7.22 -8.11
C ALA A 143 7.53 8.06 -7.76
N PHE A 144 8.27 7.63 -6.75
CA PHE A 144 9.48 8.28 -6.29
C PHE A 144 10.53 7.25 -5.86
N LYS A 145 11.76 7.44 -6.31
CA LYS A 145 12.89 6.59 -5.92
C LYS A 145 13.72 7.35 -4.90
N TYR A 146 13.79 6.84 -3.68
CA TYR A 146 14.53 7.46 -2.58
C TYR A 146 15.53 6.47 -2.00
N THR A 147 16.81 6.86 -1.91
CA THR A 147 17.87 6.05 -1.28
C THR A 147 17.91 4.58 -1.72
N GLY A 148 17.62 4.29 -3.00
CA GLY A 148 17.59 2.92 -3.56
C GLY A 148 16.29 2.13 -3.34
N ILE A 149 15.30 2.72 -2.65
CA ILE A 149 13.96 2.18 -2.46
C ILE A 149 13.03 2.78 -3.51
N THR A 150 12.25 1.94 -4.19
CA THR A 150 11.18 2.41 -5.09
C THR A 150 9.89 2.54 -4.30
N CYS A 151 9.40 3.76 -4.09
CA CYS A 151 8.12 3.98 -3.44
C CYS A 151 7.11 4.54 -4.45
N PHE A 152 5.89 4.01 -4.47
CA PHE A 152 4.85 4.56 -5.33
C PHE A 152 3.45 4.41 -4.72
N ASN A 153 2.59 5.34 -5.09
CA ASN A 153 1.16 5.31 -4.83
C ASN A 153 0.43 5.10 -6.17
N PRO A 154 -0.38 4.03 -6.32
CA PRO A 154 -1.17 3.81 -7.52
C PRO A 154 -2.33 4.81 -7.68
N GLY A 155 -2.75 5.50 -6.60
CA GLY A 155 -3.91 6.39 -6.61
C GLY A 155 -5.24 5.67 -6.37
N SER A 156 -6.33 6.44 -6.38
CA SER A 156 -7.69 5.90 -6.21
C SER A 156 -8.28 5.47 -7.55
N PHE A 157 -8.33 4.16 -7.78
CA PHE A 157 -8.94 3.62 -9.01
C PHE A 157 -10.41 4.02 -9.20
N ALA A 158 -11.17 4.19 -8.11
CA ALA A 158 -12.59 4.54 -8.20
C ALA A 158 -12.85 5.98 -8.68
N ASN A 159 -11.92 6.90 -8.41
CA ASN A 159 -12.09 8.32 -8.75
C ASN A 159 -11.38 8.63 -10.07
N ASP A 160 -10.13 8.21 -10.20
CA ASP A 160 -9.26 8.65 -11.28
C ASP A 160 -9.01 7.55 -12.32
N SER A 161 -9.53 6.33 -12.09
CA SER A 161 -9.26 5.13 -12.92
C SER A 161 -7.77 4.86 -13.13
N THR A 162 -6.95 5.28 -12.16
CA THR A 162 -5.48 5.16 -12.16
C THR A 162 -5.02 3.83 -11.55
N PHE A 163 -3.98 3.26 -12.15
CA PHE A 163 -3.32 2.05 -11.66
C PHE A 163 -1.83 2.08 -12.02
N ALA A 164 -1.01 1.34 -11.28
CA ALA A 164 0.43 1.26 -11.54
C ALA A 164 0.84 -0.17 -11.89
N ALA A 165 1.71 -0.31 -12.89
CA ALA A 165 2.36 -1.56 -13.24
C ALA A 165 3.81 -1.52 -12.77
N TYR A 166 4.17 -2.46 -11.88
CA TYR A 166 5.53 -2.59 -11.38
C TYR A 166 6.23 -3.78 -12.02
N ARG A 167 7.38 -3.55 -12.65
CA ARG A 167 8.21 -4.60 -13.24
C ARG A 167 9.34 -4.97 -12.28
N PRO A 168 9.30 -6.14 -11.62
CA PRO A 168 10.30 -6.50 -10.62
C PRO A 168 11.70 -6.66 -11.23
N CYS A 169 11.84 -7.09 -12.48
CA CYS A 169 13.14 -7.26 -13.12
C CYS A 169 13.93 -5.95 -13.27
N THR A 170 13.27 -4.86 -13.70
CA THR A 170 13.89 -3.54 -13.91
C THR A 170 13.68 -2.59 -12.72
N LYS A 171 12.82 -2.95 -11.77
CA LYS A 171 12.34 -2.08 -10.68
C LYS A 171 11.74 -0.77 -11.19
N GLU A 172 11.14 -0.82 -12.37
CA GLU A 172 10.45 0.31 -12.99
C GLU A 172 8.97 0.27 -12.65
N VAL A 173 8.40 1.47 -12.48
CA VAL A 173 6.99 1.68 -12.20
C VAL A 173 6.42 2.45 -13.38
N GLU A 174 5.47 1.84 -14.07
CA GLU A 174 4.69 2.46 -15.14
C GLU A 174 3.36 2.92 -14.54
N LEU A 175 3.15 4.23 -14.51
CA LEU A 175 1.89 4.83 -14.08
C LEU A 175 0.94 4.84 -15.28
N SER A 176 -0.30 4.41 -15.09
CA SER A 176 -1.28 4.29 -16.16
C SER A 176 -2.64 4.73 -15.65
N ALA A 177 -3.42 5.35 -16.53
CA ALA A 177 -4.82 5.66 -16.31
C ALA A 177 -5.63 4.98 -17.40
N LEU A 178 -6.81 4.47 -17.06
CA LEU A 178 -7.78 4.09 -18.08
C LEU A 178 -8.48 5.37 -18.55
N GLU A 179 -8.36 5.68 -19.83
CA GLU A 179 -9.24 6.67 -20.46
C GLU A 179 -10.66 6.09 -20.53
N GLY A 180 -11.62 6.83 -19.99
CA GLY A 180 -13.03 6.48 -19.99
C GLY A 180 -13.70 6.67 -21.35
#